data_AF-A0A9P8GYP4-F1
#
_entry.id   AF-A0A9P8GYP4-F1
#
_cell.length_a   1.000
_cell.length_b   1.000
_cell.length_c   1.000
_cell.angle_alpha   90.00
_cell.angle_beta   90.00
_cell.angle_gamma   90.00
#
_symmetry.space_group_name_H-M   'P 1'
#
loop_
_entity.id
_entity.type
_entity.pdbx_description
1 polymer ?
#
loop_
_entity_poly.entity_id
_entity_poly.type
_entity_poly.pdbx_seq_one_letter_code
_entity_poly.pdbx_strand_id
1 'polypeptide(L)'
;MLDLVIFLRASFLLAAVAALLAHCIPSLRTRFLAYGSRQNGQQPKKLTANPLDALATFQVPHSWFGSFYLVSTLCSFIWLSQILLDQSLWRRLASLTDIKKSMTLDQIIVTWVLMLLQGVRRLYECLEFTKPSNARMWIGHWALGVWFYASMSVAVWIEGAPTLVEKSFDFSHLTIEPPSLRTFVGCLIFILASGIQHDCHAYMASLKKYSVPEHPVFQRLVCPHYFVECLIYFAISIVAAPAGALLNWTVVCALAFVAVNLGVTADGTREWYVQKFGPDSMSGKWKMVPFVF
;
A
#
# COMPACT_ATOMS: atom_id res chain seq x y z
N MET A 1 -15.17 18.13 -17.20
CA MET A 1 -14.32 17.90 -16.01
C MET A 1 -13.84 16.46 -16.07
N LEU A 2 -12.59 16.14 -15.72
CA LEU A 2 -12.12 14.75 -15.73
C LEU A 2 -12.83 13.98 -14.62
N ASP A 3 -13.39 12.82 -14.96
CA ASP A 3 -14.01 11.91 -14.00
C ASP A 3 -12.99 11.48 -12.93
N LEU A 4 -13.38 11.58 -11.65
CA LEU A 4 -12.49 11.34 -10.52
C LEU A 4 -12.06 9.86 -10.41
N VAL A 5 -12.92 8.91 -10.81
CA VAL A 5 -12.57 7.49 -10.86
C VAL A 5 -11.50 7.25 -11.92
N ILE A 6 -11.65 7.85 -13.11
CA ILE A 6 -10.64 7.78 -14.18
C ILE A 6 -9.33 8.42 -13.70
N PHE A 7 -9.39 9.58 -13.03
CA PHE A 7 -8.21 10.24 -12.49
C PHE A 7 -7.47 9.37 -11.46
N LEU A 8 -8.18 8.76 -10.51
CA LEU A 8 -7.57 7.86 -9.51
C LEU A 8 -6.91 6.65 -10.19
N ARG A 9 -7.61 5.99 -11.11
CA ARG A 9 -7.06 4.85 -11.87
C ARG A 9 -5.80 5.23 -12.63
N ALA A 10 -5.86 6.32 -13.39
CA ALA A 10 -4.73 6.82 -14.17
C ALA A 10 -3.54 7.19 -13.27
N SER A 11 -3.78 7.86 -12.14
CA SER A 11 -2.72 8.27 -11.22
C SER A 11 -2.01 7.08 -10.55
N PHE A 12 -2.74 6.03 -10.13
CA PHE A 12 -2.12 4.78 -9.66
C PHE A 12 -1.27 4.11 -10.74
N LEU A 13 -1.79 3.98 -11.97
CA LEU A 13 -1.06 3.34 -13.06
C LEU A 13 0.17 4.15 -13.49
N LEU A 14 0.07 5.48 -13.55
CA LEU A 14 1.20 6.36 -13.84
C LEU A 14 2.27 6.28 -12.75
N ALA A 15 1.88 6.21 -11.47
CA ALA A 15 2.81 5.98 -10.37
C ALA A 15 3.53 4.63 -10.49
N ALA A 16 2.81 3.57 -10.93
CA ALA A 16 3.39 2.26 -11.17
C ALA A 16 4.43 2.33 -12.32
N VAL A 17 4.07 2.93 -13.44
CA VAL A 17 4.98 3.14 -14.57
C VAL A 17 6.20 3.96 -14.15
N ALA A 18 6.01 5.04 -13.39
CA ALA A 18 7.12 5.86 -12.89
C ALA A 18 8.08 5.07 -11.99
N ALA A 19 7.55 4.21 -11.10
CA ALA A 19 8.36 3.34 -10.25
C ALA A 19 9.16 2.31 -11.06
N LEU A 20 8.54 1.70 -12.09
CA LEU A 20 9.25 0.80 -13.02
C LEU A 20 10.33 1.52 -13.81
N LEU A 21 10.04 2.71 -14.37
CA LEU A 21 11.02 3.50 -15.11
C LEU A 21 12.20 3.90 -14.22
N ALA A 22 11.94 4.33 -12.98
CA ALA A 22 12.98 4.62 -12.00
C ALA A 22 13.84 3.39 -11.68
N HIS A 23 13.25 2.18 -11.69
CA HIS A 23 13.98 0.94 -11.49
C HIS A 23 14.81 0.54 -12.72
N CYS A 24 14.24 0.62 -13.92
CA CYS A 24 14.92 0.22 -15.15
C CYS A 24 16.10 1.14 -15.52
N ILE A 25 16.09 2.39 -15.07
CA ILE A 25 17.17 3.36 -15.32
C ILE A 25 18.17 3.34 -14.16
N PRO A 26 19.40 2.82 -14.33
CA PRO A 26 20.34 2.62 -13.23
C PRO A 26 20.68 3.90 -12.44
N SER A 27 20.73 5.05 -13.13
CA SER A 27 21.01 6.34 -12.51
C SER A 27 19.90 6.80 -11.57
N LEU A 28 18.64 6.49 -11.86
CA LEU A 28 17.49 6.80 -11.01
C LEU A 28 17.37 5.77 -9.88
N ARG A 29 17.57 4.48 -10.19
CA ARG A 29 17.48 3.37 -9.22
C ARG A 29 18.39 3.58 -8.02
N THR A 30 19.67 3.89 -8.27
CA THR A 30 20.67 4.06 -7.20
C THR A 30 20.43 5.31 -6.35
N ARG A 31 19.79 6.35 -6.91
CA ARG A 31 19.58 7.65 -6.26
C ARG A 31 18.27 7.73 -5.48
N PHE A 32 17.19 7.20 -6.04
CA PHE A 32 15.83 7.49 -5.59
C PHE A 32 15.10 6.27 -5.01
N LEU A 33 15.54 5.04 -5.32
CA LEU A 33 14.88 3.81 -4.86
C LEU A 33 15.64 3.08 -3.74
N ALA A 34 16.96 3.20 -3.69
CA ALA A 34 17.76 2.59 -2.63
C ALA A 34 17.62 3.40 -1.32
N TYR A 35 17.17 2.74 -0.26
CA TYR A 35 17.04 3.34 1.07
C TYR A 35 17.23 2.31 2.19
N GLY A 36 17.50 2.81 3.40
CA GLY A 36 17.73 1.98 4.58
C GLY A 36 18.95 1.07 4.42
N SER A 37 18.80 -0.23 4.67
CA SER A 37 19.89 -1.20 4.54
C SER A 37 20.49 -1.27 3.14
N ARG A 38 19.70 -0.95 2.10
CA ARG A 38 20.07 -1.03 0.68
C ARG A 38 20.90 0.16 0.19
N GLN A 39 21.10 1.17 1.03
CA GLN A 39 21.94 2.31 0.69
C GLN A 39 23.41 1.90 0.89
N ASN A 40 24.11 1.59 -0.21
CA ASN A 40 25.47 1.03 -0.21
C ASN A 40 26.56 2.05 0.18
N GLY A 41 26.45 2.72 1.34
CA GLY A 41 27.50 3.55 1.95
C GLY A 41 28.00 4.76 1.14
N GLN A 42 27.68 4.82 -0.15
CA GLN A 42 27.93 5.91 -1.08
C GLN A 42 26.80 6.90 -0.91
N GLN A 43 26.80 7.60 0.23
CA GLN A 43 26.07 8.86 0.29
C GLN A 43 26.64 9.75 -0.83
N PRO A 44 25.80 10.38 -1.67
CA PRO A 44 26.29 11.32 -2.65
C PRO A 44 27.15 12.34 -1.92
N LYS A 45 28.45 12.34 -2.21
CA LYS A 45 29.40 13.28 -1.63
C LYS A 45 28.84 14.67 -1.92
N LYS A 46 28.66 15.49 -0.88
CA LYS A 46 28.18 16.86 -1.03
C LYS A 46 29.04 17.55 -2.09
N LEU A 47 28.37 18.06 -3.13
CA LEU A 47 28.92 18.69 -4.34
C LEU A 47 29.48 17.73 -5.41
N THR A 48 28.58 17.12 -6.20
CA THR A 48 28.84 16.83 -7.61
C THR A 48 28.01 17.79 -8.47
N ALA A 49 28.52 18.18 -9.65
CA ALA A 49 27.87 19.09 -10.59
C ALA A 49 26.53 18.56 -11.19
N ASN A 50 26.06 17.39 -10.75
CA ASN A 50 24.88 16.74 -11.32
C ASN A 50 23.61 17.08 -10.50
N PRO A 51 22.57 17.68 -11.12
CA PRO A 51 21.33 18.04 -10.43
C PRO A 51 20.61 16.84 -9.80
N LEU A 52 20.75 15.62 -10.36
CA LEU A 52 20.13 14.42 -9.80
C LEU A 52 20.77 14.00 -8.48
N ASP A 53 22.07 14.21 -8.29
CA ASP A 53 22.76 13.94 -7.03
C ASP A 53 22.29 14.92 -5.95
N ALA A 54 22.14 16.20 -6.29
CA ALA A 54 21.58 17.20 -5.40
C ALA A 54 20.15 16.85 -4.98
N LEU A 55 19.30 16.46 -5.94
CA LEU A 55 17.92 16.02 -5.66
C LEU A 55 17.85 14.77 -4.76
N ALA A 56 18.79 13.85 -4.90
CA ALA A 56 18.85 12.64 -4.08
C ALA A 56 19.19 12.92 -2.60
N THR A 57 19.76 14.09 -2.29
CA THR A 57 20.07 14.48 -0.89
C THR A 57 18.84 14.85 -0.07
N PHE A 58 17.72 15.20 -0.71
CA PHE A 58 16.46 15.49 -0.02
C PHE A 58 15.85 14.18 0.48
N GLN A 59 16.14 13.86 1.74
CA GLN A 59 15.71 12.62 2.37
C GLN A 59 15.02 12.88 3.70
N VAL A 60 14.03 12.05 4.01
CA VAL A 60 13.30 12.05 5.28
C VAL A 60 13.86 10.98 6.23
N PRO A 61 13.84 11.21 7.56
CA PRO A 61 14.34 10.26 8.54
C PRO A 61 13.39 9.07 8.73
N HIS A 62 13.90 7.97 9.31
CA HIS A 62 13.12 6.76 9.61
C HIS A 62 11.83 7.01 10.40
N SER A 63 11.83 7.99 11.32
CA SER A 63 10.65 8.35 12.12
C SER A 63 9.45 8.79 11.29
N TRP A 64 9.66 9.22 10.04
CA TRP A 64 8.58 9.61 9.13
C TRP A 64 7.91 8.42 8.44
N PHE A 65 8.47 7.21 8.50
CA PHE A 65 7.94 6.08 7.73
C PHE A 65 6.57 5.63 8.27
N GLY A 66 6.28 5.89 9.55
CA GLY A 66 4.96 5.68 10.15
C GLY A 66 3.89 6.67 9.68
N SER A 67 4.27 7.80 9.07
CA SER A 67 3.31 8.84 8.67
C SER A 67 2.33 8.37 7.61
N PHE A 68 2.70 7.39 6.77
CA PHE A 68 1.82 6.80 5.77
C PHE A 68 0.56 6.21 6.39
N TYR A 69 0.73 5.44 7.46
CA TYR A 69 -0.36 4.75 8.14
C TYR A 69 -1.15 5.70 9.05
N LEU A 70 -0.48 6.72 9.60
CA LEU A 70 -1.17 7.82 10.27
C LEU A 70 -2.11 8.55 9.31
N VAL A 71 -1.63 8.91 8.12
CA VAL A 71 -2.46 9.53 7.06
C VAL A 71 -3.61 8.60 6.68
N SER A 72 -3.35 7.31 6.43
CA SER A 72 -4.42 6.33 6.13
C SER A 72 -5.51 6.28 7.20
N THR A 73 -5.10 6.25 8.47
CA THR A 73 -6.00 6.16 9.62
C THR A 73 -6.81 7.44 9.77
N LEU A 74 -6.16 8.60 9.74
CA LEU A 74 -6.81 9.90 9.82
C LEU A 74 -7.78 10.12 8.65
N CYS A 75 -7.38 9.82 7.42
CA CYS A 75 -8.25 9.92 6.26
C CYS A 75 -9.49 9.02 6.39
N SER A 76 -9.35 7.81 6.96
CA SER A 76 -10.49 6.92 7.20
C SER A 76 -11.50 7.56 8.16
N PHE A 77 -11.03 8.19 9.25
CA PHE A 77 -11.91 8.92 10.17
C PHE A 77 -12.49 10.20 9.55
N ILE A 78 -11.72 10.92 8.74
CA ILE A 78 -12.20 12.11 8.02
C ILE A 78 -13.33 11.72 7.08
N TRP A 79 -13.17 10.67 6.27
CA TRP A 79 -14.24 10.24 5.35
C TRP A 79 -15.46 9.73 6.09
N LEU A 80 -15.27 9.00 7.19
CA LEU A 80 -16.38 8.61 8.05
C LEU A 80 -17.15 9.83 8.54
N SER A 81 -16.45 10.83 9.09
CA SER A 81 -17.06 12.07 9.57
C SER A 81 -17.76 12.83 8.45
N GLN A 82 -17.13 12.98 7.28
CA GLN A 82 -17.71 13.68 6.14
C GLN A 82 -18.99 13.01 5.66
N ILE A 83 -19.01 11.68 5.55
CA ILE A 83 -20.16 10.94 5.02
C ILE A 83 -21.29 10.86 6.08
N LEU A 84 -20.96 10.56 7.34
CA LEU A 84 -21.97 10.46 8.43
C LEU A 84 -22.64 11.80 8.73
N LEU A 85 -21.86 12.88 8.79
CA LEU A 85 -22.35 14.22 9.10
C LEU A 85 -22.78 14.97 7.84
N ASP A 86 -22.89 14.26 6.72
CA ASP A 86 -23.33 14.73 5.42
C ASP A 86 -22.71 16.06 4.96
N GLN A 87 -21.39 16.16 5.09
CA GLN A 87 -20.63 17.38 4.83
C GLN A 87 -20.35 17.60 3.34
N SER A 88 -19.98 18.83 2.97
CA SER A 88 -19.88 19.23 1.56
C SER A 88 -18.75 18.58 0.76
N LEU A 89 -17.65 18.15 1.39
CA LEU A 89 -16.47 17.67 0.67
C LEU A 89 -16.72 16.35 -0.05
N TRP A 90 -17.33 15.37 0.62
CA TRP A 90 -17.60 14.07 0.00
C TRP A 90 -18.60 14.22 -1.16
N ARG A 91 -19.65 15.04 -0.98
CA ARG A 91 -20.64 15.35 -2.04
C ARG A 91 -19.99 16.01 -3.24
N ARG A 92 -19.04 16.93 -3.00
CA ARG A 92 -18.27 17.58 -4.07
C ARG A 92 -17.43 16.57 -4.84
N LEU A 93 -16.81 15.60 -4.18
CA LEU A 93 -16.05 14.56 -4.87
C LEU A 93 -16.95 13.56 -5.59
N ALA A 94 -18.08 13.19 -4.99
CA ALA A 94 -19.08 12.33 -5.60
C ALA A 94 -19.64 12.93 -6.90
N SER A 95 -19.86 14.26 -6.96
CA SER A 95 -20.33 14.93 -8.17
C SER A 95 -19.30 15.00 -9.30
N LEU A 96 -18.03 14.61 -9.04
CA LEU A 96 -16.99 14.46 -10.05
C LEU A 96 -16.97 13.08 -10.70
N THR A 97 -18.01 12.28 -10.49
CA THR A 97 -18.08 10.90 -11.00
C THR A 97 -19.27 10.68 -11.91
N ASP A 98 -19.08 9.90 -12.98
CA ASP A 98 -20.12 9.40 -13.89
C ASP A 98 -20.29 7.88 -13.70
N ILE A 99 -20.66 7.46 -12.49
CA ILE A 99 -20.81 6.05 -12.13
C ILE A 99 -22.25 5.59 -12.35
N LYS A 100 -22.43 4.61 -13.24
CA LYS A 100 -23.74 4.01 -13.54
C LYS A 100 -24.08 2.79 -12.68
N LYS A 101 -23.07 2.08 -12.18
CA LYS A 101 -23.24 0.88 -11.33
C LYS A 101 -22.45 1.09 -10.05
N SER A 102 -23.12 0.95 -8.91
CA SER A 102 -22.53 1.27 -7.62
C SER A 102 -22.31 0.04 -6.74
N MET A 103 -21.58 0.26 -5.66
CA MET A 103 -21.44 -0.68 -4.54
C MET A 103 -22.68 -0.61 -3.67
N THR A 104 -23.06 -1.73 -3.05
CA THR A 104 -24.07 -1.71 -1.97
C THR A 104 -23.52 -0.98 -0.73
N LEU A 105 -24.41 -0.50 0.14
CA LEU A 105 -24.00 0.21 1.35
C LEU A 105 -23.10 -0.68 2.25
N ASP A 106 -23.45 -1.96 2.41
CA ASP A 106 -22.66 -2.91 3.19
C ASP A 106 -21.24 -3.08 2.62
N GLN A 107 -21.10 -3.15 1.29
CA GLN A 107 -19.78 -3.20 0.67
C GLN A 107 -18.97 -1.94 0.96
N ILE A 108 -19.59 -0.75 0.95
CA ILE A 108 -18.90 0.50 1.27
C ILE A 108 -18.45 0.50 2.72
N ILE A 109 -19.34 0.15 3.66
CA ILE A 109 -19.03 0.08 5.10
C ILE A 109 -17.90 -0.92 5.34
N VAL A 110 -18.02 -2.15 4.84
CA VAL A 110 -17.01 -3.19 5.03
C VAL A 110 -15.67 -2.78 4.41
N THR A 111 -15.67 -2.26 3.18
CA THR A 111 -14.43 -1.81 2.52
C THR A 111 -13.73 -0.70 3.30
N TRP A 112 -14.50 0.26 3.82
CA TRP A 112 -14.00 1.30 4.70
C TRP A 112 -13.41 0.72 6.01
N VAL A 113 -14.11 -0.22 6.66
CA VAL A 113 -13.63 -0.91 7.88
C VAL A 113 -12.31 -1.64 7.59
N LEU A 114 -12.22 -2.40 6.49
CA LEU A 114 -11.01 -3.11 6.10
C LEU A 114 -9.84 -2.14 5.93
N MET A 115 -10.07 -0.99 5.29
CA MET A 115 -9.03 0.01 5.08
C MET A 115 -8.61 0.72 6.38
N LEU A 116 -9.56 0.98 7.30
CA LEU A 116 -9.28 1.48 8.64
C LEU A 116 -8.46 0.47 9.45
N LEU A 117 -8.87 -0.80 9.46
CA LEU A 117 -8.15 -1.88 10.17
C LEU A 117 -6.73 -2.05 9.63
N GLN A 118 -6.54 -2.00 8.31
CA GLN A 118 -5.22 -2.02 7.70
C GLN A 118 -4.36 -0.82 8.17
N GLY A 119 -4.93 0.39 8.13
CA GLY A 119 -4.25 1.61 8.58
C GLY A 119 -3.85 1.56 10.05
N VAL A 120 -4.79 1.26 10.95
CA VAL A 120 -4.58 1.19 12.40
C VAL A 120 -3.58 0.11 12.76
N ARG A 121 -3.71 -1.10 12.20
CA ARG A 121 -2.79 -2.21 12.47
C ARG A 121 -1.37 -1.84 12.04
N ARG A 122 -1.18 -1.33 10.82
CA ARG A 122 0.15 -0.96 10.32
C ARG A 122 0.74 0.21 11.10
N LEU A 123 -0.08 1.17 11.54
CA LEU A 123 0.36 2.25 12.42
C LEU A 123 0.83 1.71 13.77
N TYR A 124 0.04 0.84 14.40
CA TYR A 124 0.41 0.16 15.64
C TYR A 124 1.71 -0.61 15.50
N GLU A 125 1.84 -1.46 14.46
CA GLU A 125 3.07 -2.20 14.17
C GLU A 125 4.27 -1.26 13.99
N CYS A 126 4.09 -0.11 13.33
CA CYS A 126 5.14 0.88 13.20
C CYS A 126 5.50 1.55 14.53
N LEU A 127 4.57 1.75 15.45
CA LEU A 127 4.88 2.34 16.76
C LEU A 127 5.58 1.32 17.68
N GLU A 128 5.12 0.07 17.64
CA GLU A 128 5.61 -1.01 18.50
C GLU A 128 6.94 -1.59 18.02
N PHE A 129 7.07 -1.87 16.72
CA PHE A 129 8.21 -2.61 16.17
C PHE A 129 9.36 -1.70 15.71
N THR A 130 9.15 -0.37 15.64
CA THR A 130 10.19 0.53 15.14
C THR A 130 11.33 0.66 16.15
N LYS A 131 12.49 0.14 15.74
CA LYS A 131 13.76 0.44 16.40
C LYS A 131 14.34 1.74 15.84
N PRO A 132 14.94 2.60 16.67
CA PRO A 132 15.70 3.75 16.19
C PRO A 132 16.73 3.32 15.15
N SER A 133 16.75 3.99 14.00
CA SER A 133 17.69 3.67 12.93
C SER A 133 18.10 4.94 12.19
N ASN A 134 19.30 4.89 11.59
CA ASN A 134 19.81 5.95 10.72
C ASN A 134 19.29 5.83 9.28
N ALA A 135 18.29 4.97 9.03
CA ALA A 135 17.71 4.82 7.70
C ALA A 135 17.08 6.13 7.23
N ARG A 136 17.32 6.44 5.96
CA ARG A 136 16.74 7.60 5.28
C ARG A 136 16.16 7.17 3.93
N MET A 137 15.10 7.83 3.51
CA MET A 137 14.40 7.59 2.25
C MET A 137 14.28 8.91 1.49
N TRP A 138 14.38 8.86 0.16
CA TRP A 138 14.17 10.04 -0.67
C TRP A 138 12.77 10.64 -0.48
N ILE A 139 12.69 11.98 -0.38
CA ILE A 139 11.43 12.69 -0.07
C ILE A 139 10.32 12.42 -1.08
N GLY A 140 10.67 12.19 -2.35
CA GLY A 140 9.67 11.86 -3.38
C GLY A 140 9.06 10.47 -3.18
N HIS A 141 9.83 9.49 -2.71
CA HIS A 141 9.29 8.16 -2.35
C HIS A 141 8.36 8.26 -1.13
N TRP A 142 8.71 9.11 -0.16
CA TRP A 142 7.82 9.41 0.97
C TRP A 142 6.54 10.12 0.52
N ALA A 143 6.65 11.16 -0.29
CA ALA A 143 5.49 11.88 -0.81
C ALA A 143 4.56 10.96 -1.62
N LEU A 144 5.12 10.03 -2.40
CA LEU A 144 4.37 9.01 -3.12
C LEU A 144 3.61 8.08 -2.17
N GLY A 145 4.21 7.68 -1.05
CA GLY A 145 3.53 6.89 -0.02
C GLY A 145 2.36 7.64 0.63
N VAL A 146 2.54 8.91 0.98
CA VAL A 146 1.48 9.77 1.53
C VAL A 146 0.33 9.92 0.53
N TRP A 147 0.67 10.25 -0.73
CA TRP A 147 -0.29 10.37 -1.82
C TRP A 147 -1.08 9.07 -2.05
N PHE A 148 -0.41 7.92 -2.00
CA PHE A 148 -1.05 6.62 -2.17
C PHE A 148 -2.13 6.39 -1.12
N TYR A 149 -1.83 6.56 0.17
CA TYR A 149 -2.82 6.34 1.24
C TYR A 149 -3.95 7.38 1.21
N ALA A 150 -3.65 8.64 0.88
CA ALA A 150 -4.68 9.67 0.71
C ALA A 150 -5.62 9.31 -0.46
N SER A 151 -5.08 8.89 -1.60
CA SER A 151 -5.87 8.49 -2.78
C SER A 151 -6.65 7.21 -2.55
N MET A 152 -6.04 6.22 -1.89
CA MET A 152 -6.67 4.96 -1.53
C MET A 152 -7.86 5.19 -0.58
N SER A 153 -7.76 6.15 0.34
CA SER A 153 -8.86 6.52 1.24
C SER A 153 -10.10 7.04 0.51
N VAL A 154 -9.95 7.60 -0.69
CA VAL A 154 -11.05 7.97 -1.59
C VAL A 154 -11.50 6.77 -2.42
N ALA A 155 -10.54 6.01 -2.96
CA ALA A 155 -10.80 4.86 -3.83
C ALA A 155 -11.72 3.80 -3.21
N VAL A 156 -11.68 3.62 -1.89
CA VAL A 156 -12.48 2.61 -1.18
C VAL A 156 -13.99 2.89 -1.15
N TRP A 157 -14.42 4.13 -1.35
CA TRP A 157 -15.85 4.49 -1.31
C TRP A 157 -16.34 5.19 -2.58
N ILE A 158 -15.46 5.74 -3.41
CA ILE A 158 -15.86 6.59 -4.54
C ILE A 158 -16.75 5.88 -5.57
N GLU A 159 -16.52 4.59 -5.85
CA GLU A 159 -17.40 3.81 -6.74
C GLU A 159 -18.76 3.47 -6.09
N GLY A 160 -18.88 3.67 -4.78
CA GLY A 160 -20.11 3.60 -3.99
C GLY A 160 -20.88 4.92 -3.91
N ALA A 161 -20.37 6.00 -4.51
CA ALA A 161 -20.94 7.34 -4.37
C ALA A 161 -22.44 7.44 -4.75
N PRO A 162 -22.93 6.86 -5.86
CA PRO A 162 -24.37 6.87 -6.16
C PRO A 162 -25.23 6.29 -5.03
N THR A 163 -24.82 5.17 -4.44
CA THR A 163 -25.55 4.56 -3.32
C THR A 163 -25.51 5.42 -2.05
N LEU A 164 -24.43 6.15 -1.78
CA LEU A 164 -24.34 7.10 -0.66
C LEU A 164 -25.19 8.36 -0.86
N VAL A 165 -25.45 8.74 -2.12
CA VAL A 165 -26.35 9.87 -2.43
C VAL A 165 -27.81 9.47 -2.24
N GLU A 166 -28.17 8.25 -2.63
CA GLU A 166 -29.52 7.71 -2.49
C GLU A 166 -29.85 7.26 -1.06
N LYS A 167 -28.87 6.70 -0.36
CA LYS A 167 -29.01 6.15 0.99
C LYS A 167 -28.05 6.86 1.93
N SER A 168 -28.55 7.30 3.08
CA SER A 168 -27.67 7.79 4.15
C SER A 168 -26.77 6.68 4.65
N PHE A 169 -25.49 6.98 4.87
CA PHE A 169 -24.61 6.07 5.58
C PHE A 169 -25.05 6.02 7.04
N ASP A 170 -25.50 4.85 7.49
CA ASP A 170 -25.89 4.61 8.87
C ASP A 170 -25.33 3.25 9.33
N PHE A 171 -24.73 3.23 10.52
CA PHE A 171 -24.25 2.02 11.15
C PHE A 171 -25.38 1.09 11.59
N SER A 172 -26.62 1.55 11.67
CA SER A 172 -27.79 0.68 11.91
C SER A 172 -27.97 -0.39 10.83
N HIS A 173 -27.41 -0.18 9.64
CA HIS A 173 -27.35 -1.16 8.56
C HIS A 173 -26.30 -2.27 8.79
N LEU A 174 -25.46 -2.17 9.83
CA LEU A 174 -24.67 -3.30 10.32
C LEU A 174 -25.57 -4.27 11.10
N THR A 175 -26.52 -4.89 10.40
CA THR A 175 -27.27 -6.01 10.93
C THR A 175 -26.40 -7.27 10.90
N ILE A 176 -26.65 -8.19 11.84
CA ILE A 176 -26.02 -9.51 11.84
C ILE A 176 -26.72 -10.37 10.78
N GLU A 177 -26.53 -10.01 9.51
CA GLU A 177 -26.94 -10.83 8.39
C GLU A 177 -25.72 -11.59 7.84
N PRO A 178 -25.91 -12.81 7.32
CA PRO A 178 -24.83 -13.54 6.68
C PRO A 178 -24.25 -12.69 5.54
N PRO A 179 -22.93 -12.44 5.52
CA PRO A 179 -22.32 -11.68 4.44
C PRO A 179 -22.51 -12.42 3.12
N SER A 180 -22.59 -11.67 2.02
CA SER A 180 -22.52 -12.27 0.69
C SER A 180 -21.27 -13.14 0.57
N LEU A 181 -21.31 -14.21 -0.24
CA LEU A 181 -20.15 -15.08 -0.47
C LEU A 181 -18.90 -14.28 -0.88
N ARG A 182 -19.10 -13.22 -1.67
CA ARG A 182 -18.04 -12.29 -2.08
C ARG A 182 -17.42 -11.58 -0.88
N THR A 183 -18.24 -10.98 -0.02
CA THR A 183 -17.79 -10.29 1.18
C THR A 183 -17.08 -11.26 2.12
N PHE A 184 -17.63 -12.45 2.33
CA PHE A 184 -17.03 -13.51 3.15
C PHE A 184 -15.63 -13.89 2.64
N VAL A 185 -15.51 -14.25 1.35
CA VAL A 185 -14.23 -14.64 0.75
C VAL A 185 -13.21 -13.50 0.80
N GLY A 186 -13.63 -12.27 0.48
CA GLY A 186 -12.76 -11.09 0.56
C GLY A 186 -12.24 -10.85 1.97
N CYS A 187 -13.13 -10.85 2.97
CA CYS A 187 -12.73 -10.69 4.38
C CYS A 187 -11.81 -11.81 4.86
N LEU A 188 -12.06 -13.07 4.47
CA LEU A 188 -11.20 -14.20 4.83
C LEU A 188 -9.78 -14.02 4.27
N ILE A 189 -9.64 -13.65 2.99
CA ILE A 189 -8.33 -13.37 2.38
C ILE A 189 -7.65 -12.20 3.10
N PHE A 190 -8.38 -11.13 3.38
CA PHE A 190 -7.86 -9.96 4.09
C PHE A 190 -7.30 -10.33 5.46
N ILE A 191 -8.05 -11.10 6.26
CA ILE A 191 -7.66 -11.49 7.62
C ILE A 191 -6.40 -12.36 7.58
N LEU A 192 -6.39 -13.40 6.74
CA LEU A 192 -5.24 -14.30 6.63
C LEU A 192 -3.98 -13.56 6.13
N ALA A 193 -4.13 -12.72 5.10
CA ALA A 193 -3.03 -11.93 4.57
C ALA A 193 -2.51 -10.91 5.60
N SER A 194 -3.40 -10.26 6.35
CA SER A 194 -3.04 -9.34 7.43
C SER A 194 -2.29 -10.04 8.56
N GLY A 195 -2.75 -11.22 8.97
CA GLY A 195 -2.06 -12.03 9.99
C GLY A 195 -0.65 -12.43 9.55
N ILE A 196 -0.50 -13.00 8.35
CA ILE A 196 0.82 -13.38 7.82
C ILE A 196 1.73 -12.15 7.70
N GLN A 197 1.19 -11.00 7.28
CA GLN A 197 1.97 -9.76 7.18
C GLN A 197 2.46 -9.30 8.56
N HIS A 198 1.58 -9.34 9.56
CA HIS A 198 1.91 -9.02 10.94
C HIS A 198 3.04 -9.91 11.46
N ASP A 199 2.90 -11.23 11.30
CA ASP A 199 3.89 -12.21 11.74
C ASP A 199 5.25 -11.98 11.08
N CYS A 200 5.27 -11.66 9.79
CA CYS A 200 6.51 -11.31 9.09
C CYS A 200 7.18 -10.07 9.71
N HIS A 201 6.41 -9.01 9.98
CA HIS A 201 6.96 -7.79 10.57
C HIS A 201 7.44 -8.00 12.01
N ALA A 202 6.66 -8.71 12.83
CA ALA A 202 7.03 -9.06 14.20
C ALA A 202 8.32 -9.90 14.21
N TYR A 203 8.41 -10.92 13.35
CA TYR A 203 9.61 -11.74 13.21
C TYR A 203 10.82 -10.89 12.78
N MET A 204 10.70 -10.08 11.73
CA MET A 204 11.79 -9.21 11.28
C MET A 204 12.23 -8.22 12.36
N ALA A 205 11.29 -7.69 13.14
CA ALA A 205 11.57 -6.79 14.26
C ALA A 205 12.27 -7.52 15.42
N SER A 206 12.00 -8.81 15.63
CA SER A 206 12.68 -9.61 16.67
C SER A 206 14.17 -9.82 16.39
N LEU A 207 14.60 -9.72 15.14
CA LEU A 207 16.00 -9.91 14.75
C LEU A 207 16.87 -8.81 15.39
N LYS A 208 17.97 -9.24 16.05
CA LYS A 208 18.92 -8.34 16.71
C LYS A 208 19.78 -7.56 15.72
N LYS A 209 20.13 -8.20 14.62
CA LYS A 209 20.88 -7.62 13.50
C LYS A 209 20.25 -8.09 12.21
N TYR A 210 20.57 -7.40 11.12
CA TYR A 210 20.30 -7.91 9.79
C TYR A 210 20.88 -9.32 9.62
N SER A 211 20.00 -10.30 9.41
CA SER A 211 20.29 -11.71 9.18
C SER A 211 19.36 -12.27 8.10
N VAL A 212 19.75 -13.38 7.48
CA VAL A 212 18.86 -14.12 6.58
C VAL A 212 17.67 -14.66 7.41
N PRO A 213 16.42 -14.38 7.01
CA PRO A 213 15.24 -14.91 7.71
C PRO A 213 15.16 -16.44 7.64
N GLU A 214 14.99 -17.09 8.79
CA GLU A 214 14.83 -18.54 8.92
C GLU A 214 13.37 -18.97 9.11
N HIS A 215 12.47 -18.02 9.36
CA HIS A 215 11.06 -18.28 9.57
C HIS A 215 10.42 -18.96 8.34
N PRO A 216 9.53 -19.97 8.51
CA PRO A 216 8.97 -20.77 7.41
C PRO A 216 8.42 -19.95 6.23
N VAL A 217 7.77 -18.81 6.50
CA VAL A 217 7.18 -17.95 5.46
C VAL A 217 8.22 -17.33 4.53
N PHE A 218 9.49 -17.24 4.95
CA PHE A 218 10.61 -16.73 4.16
C PHE A 218 11.46 -17.85 3.52
N GLN A 219 11.07 -19.12 3.66
CA GLN A 219 11.84 -20.22 3.07
C GLN A 219 11.89 -20.13 1.55
N ARG A 220 10.76 -19.80 0.92
CA ARG A 220 10.61 -19.73 -0.54
C ARG A 220 10.54 -18.30 -1.09
N LEU A 221 10.33 -17.31 -0.23
CA LEU A 221 10.17 -15.91 -0.62
C LEU A 221 11.20 -15.02 0.10
N VAL A 222 11.76 -14.05 -0.63
CA VAL A 222 12.60 -13.00 -0.04
C VAL A 222 11.75 -12.01 0.76
N CYS A 223 10.64 -11.57 0.18
CA CYS A 223 9.73 -10.58 0.78
C CYS A 223 8.27 -11.08 0.83
N PRO A 224 7.95 -12.13 1.60
CA PRO A 224 6.59 -12.66 1.73
C PRO A 224 5.58 -11.61 2.21
N HIS A 225 5.97 -10.72 3.12
CA HIS A 225 5.15 -9.63 3.64
C HIS A 225 4.68 -8.66 2.55
N TYR A 226 5.42 -8.49 1.46
CA TYR A 226 5.01 -7.66 0.33
C TYR A 226 3.98 -8.34 -0.56
N PHE A 227 4.09 -9.67 -0.73
CA PHE A 227 3.08 -10.43 -1.47
C PHE A 227 1.74 -10.45 -0.76
N VAL A 228 1.74 -10.71 0.55
CA VAL A 228 0.49 -10.68 1.32
C VAL A 228 -0.09 -9.27 1.42
N GLU A 229 0.72 -8.21 1.31
CA GLU A 229 0.20 -6.84 1.15
C GLU A 229 -0.60 -6.69 -0.16
N CYS A 230 -0.13 -7.28 -1.25
CA CYS A 230 -0.90 -7.33 -2.49
C CYS A 230 -2.22 -8.10 -2.30
N LEU A 231 -2.22 -9.19 -1.53
CA LEU A 231 -3.44 -9.94 -1.23
C LEU A 231 -4.44 -9.14 -0.38
N ILE A 232 -3.97 -8.23 0.49
CA ILE A 232 -4.83 -7.31 1.25
C ILE A 232 -5.58 -6.38 0.30
N TYR A 233 -4.89 -5.71 -0.63
CA TYR A 233 -5.56 -4.83 -1.60
C TYR A 233 -6.41 -5.62 -2.62
N PHE A 234 -6.01 -6.84 -2.98
CA PHE A 234 -6.83 -7.73 -3.79
C PHE A 234 -8.13 -8.11 -3.09
N ALA A 235 -8.09 -8.45 -1.80
CA ALA A 235 -9.27 -8.71 -0.99
C ALA A 235 -10.21 -7.50 -0.95
N ILE A 236 -9.68 -6.30 -0.72
CA ILE A 236 -10.45 -5.04 -0.76
C ILE A 236 -11.10 -4.87 -2.15
N SER A 237 -10.41 -5.18 -3.25
CA SER A 237 -10.99 -5.10 -4.59
C SER A 237 -12.14 -6.08 -4.84
N ILE A 238 -12.11 -7.26 -4.21
CA ILE A 238 -13.21 -8.25 -4.26
C ILE A 238 -14.43 -7.70 -3.53
N VAL A 239 -14.25 -7.23 -2.29
CA VAL A 239 -15.35 -6.71 -1.46
C VAL A 239 -15.98 -5.48 -2.12
N ALA A 240 -15.15 -4.56 -2.61
CA ALA A 240 -15.57 -3.28 -3.16
C ALA A 240 -16.13 -3.35 -4.58
N ALA A 241 -16.26 -4.54 -5.17
CA ALA A 241 -16.67 -4.69 -6.57
C ALA A 241 -18.12 -4.21 -6.80
N PRO A 242 -18.36 -3.21 -7.66
CA PRO A 242 -19.71 -2.73 -7.98
C PRO A 242 -20.60 -3.80 -8.62
N ALA A 243 -21.91 -3.52 -8.69
CA ALA A 243 -22.87 -4.43 -9.30
C ALA A 243 -22.45 -4.88 -10.71
N GLY A 244 -22.43 -6.20 -10.95
CA GLY A 244 -22.03 -6.79 -12.24
C GLY A 244 -20.53 -6.76 -12.55
N ALA A 245 -19.68 -6.26 -11.66
CA ALA A 245 -18.22 -6.36 -11.77
C ALA A 245 -17.69 -7.51 -10.88
N LEU A 246 -16.59 -8.12 -11.30
CA LEU A 246 -15.87 -9.12 -10.49
C LEU A 246 -14.98 -8.48 -9.43
N LEU A 247 -14.34 -7.36 -9.78
CA LEU A 247 -13.42 -6.61 -8.93
C LEU A 247 -13.73 -5.12 -9.04
N ASN A 248 -13.37 -4.35 -8.01
CA ASN A 248 -13.30 -2.91 -8.07
C ASN A 248 -12.04 -2.48 -8.82
N TRP A 249 -12.21 -1.97 -10.04
CA TRP A 249 -11.07 -1.64 -10.91
C TRP A 249 -10.25 -0.45 -10.42
N THR A 250 -10.81 0.46 -9.62
CA THR A 250 -10.01 1.52 -8.98
C THR A 250 -9.03 0.95 -7.98
N VAL A 251 -9.49 0.02 -7.14
CA VAL A 251 -8.61 -0.69 -6.19
C VAL A 251 -7.64 -1.62 -6.93
N VAL A 252 -8.02 -2.23 -8.06
CA VAL A 252 -7.09 -3.03 -8.88
C VAL A 252 -5.96 -2.16 -9.45
N CYS A 253 -6.24 -0.94 -9.90
CA CYS A 253 -5.18 0.00 -10.31
C CYS A 253 -4.24 0.34 -9.14
N ALA A 254 -4.79 0.57 -7.94
CA ALA A 254 -3.99 0.77 -6.73
C ALA A 254 -3.13 -0.47 -6.40
N LEU A 255 -3.70 -1.68 -6.50
CA LEU A 255 -2.98 -2.94 -6.33
C LEU A 255 -1.84 -3.08 -7.34
N ALA A 256 -2.04 -2.72 -8.61
CA ALA A 256 -0.98 -2.75 -9.62
C ALA A 256 0.20 -1.85 -9.22
N PHE A 257 -0.09 -0.65 -8.68
CA PHE A 257 0.95 0.21 -8.11
C PHE A 257 1.66 -0.44 -6.93
N VAL A 258 0.93 -1.00 -5.95
CA VAL A 258 1.51 -1.67 -4.79
C VAL A 258 2.42 -2.82 -5.21
N ALA A 259 1.96 -3.68 -6.11
CA ALA A 259 2.71 -4.83 -6.62
C ALA A 259 4.02 -4.39 -7.31
N VAL A 260 3.96 -3.33 -8.12
CA VAL A 260 5.14 -2.77 -8.77
C VAL A 260 6.10 -2.15 -7.75
N ASN A 261 5.62 -1.27 -6.87
CA ASN A 261 6.45 -0.56 -5.92
C ASN A 261 7.15 -1.51 -4.94
N LEU A 262 6.41 -2.51 -4.44
CA LEU A 262 6.97 -3.53 -3.58
C LEU A 262 7.82 -4.55 -4.34
N GLY A 263 7.50 -4.86 -5.60
CA GLY A 263 8.29 -5.75 -6.45
C GLY A 263 9.68 -5.18 -6.75
N VAL A 264 9.74 -3.90 -7.14
CA VAL A 264 11.00 -3.14 -7.28
C VAL A 264 11.80 -3.13 -5.97
N THR A 265 11.10 -3.02 -4.85
CA THR A 265 11.72 -3.04 -3.52
C THR A 265 12.26 -4.44 -3.18
N ALA A 266 11.51 -5.50 -3.48
CA ALA A 266 11.89 -6.89 -3.26
C ALA A 266 13.14 -7.28 -4.07
N ASP A 267 13.23 -6.79 -5.31
CA ASP A 267 14.40 -7.00 -6.15
C ASP A 267 15.68 -6.43 -5.51
N GLY A 268 15.65 -5.16 -5.12
CA GLY A 268 16.77 -4.53 -4.41
C GLY A 268 17.07 -5.17 -3.06
N THR A 269 16.05 -5.70 -2.36
CA THR A 269 16.25 -6.45 -1.12
C THR A 269 16.99 -7.77 -1.36
N ARG A 270 16.66 -8.49 -2.44
CA ARG A 270 17.38 -9.71 -2.83
C ARG A 270 18.83 -9.39 -3.18
N GLU A 271 19.07 -8.35 -3.99
CA GLU A 271 20.43 -7.90 -4.33
C GLU A 271 21.25 -7.61 -3.06
N TRP A 272 20.65 -6.90 -2.11
CA TRP A 272 21.30 -6.58 -0.84
C TRP A 272 21.63 -7.83 0.00
N TYR A 273 20.71 -8.80 0.10
CA TYR A 273 20.98 -10.05 0.80
C TYR A 273 22.15 -10.81 0.16
N VAL A 274 22.18 -10.91 -1.18
CA VAL A 274 23.26 -11.56 -1.91
C VAL A 274 24.60 -10.86 -1.67
N GLN A 275 24.63 -9.52 -1.71
CA GLN A 275 25.84 -8.74 -1.45
C GLN A 275 26.35 -8.92 -0.02
N LYS A 276 25.44 -9.04 0.96
CA LYS A 276 25.80 -9.08 2.39
C LYS A 276 26.12 -10.49 2.91
N PHE A 277 25.42 -11.51 2.42
CA PHE A 277 25.48 -12.89 2.95
C PHE A 277 25.92 -13.92 1.90
N GLY A 278 26.25 -13.48 0.68
CA GLY A 278 26.68 -14.34 -0.41
C GLY A 278 25.53 -14.85 -1.29
N PRO A 279 25.83 -15.35 -2.50
CA PRO A 279 24.84 -15.79 -3.49
C PRO A 279 23.88 -16.88 -2.99
N ASP A 280 24.39 -17.82 -2.18
CA ASP A 280 23.62 -18.97 -1.70
C ASP A 280 22.51 -18.57 -0.72
N SER A 281 22.62 -17.41 -0.07
CA SER A 281 21.63 -16.94 0.92
C SER A 281 20.22 -16.77 0.35
N MET A 282 20.10 -16.51 -0.96
CA MET A 282 18.83 -16.29 -1.67
C MET A 282 18.62 -17.30 -2.82
N SER A 283 19.37 -18.40 -2.82
CA SER A 283 19.23 -19.45 -3.83
C SER A 283 17.86 -20.13 -3.74
N GLY A 284 17.21 -20.35 -4.89
CA GLY A 284 15.90 -21.00 -4.96
C GLY A 284 14.71 -20.19 -4.42
N LYS A 285 14.91 -18.93 -4.00
CA LYS A 285 13.83 -18.06 -3.49
C LYS A 285 13.30 -17.14 -4.60
N TRP A 286 11.97 -17.03 -4.69
CA TRP A 286 11.32 -15.95 -5.45
C TRP A 286 11.39 -14.64 -4.65
N LYS A 287 11.48 -13.50 -5.32
CA LYS A 287 11.61 -12.18 -4.71
C LYS A 287 10.35 -11.80 -3.93
N MET A 288 9.18 -12.02 -4.51
CA MET A 288 7.90 -11.62 -3.95
C MET A 288 6.76 -12.58 -4.31
N VAL A 289 6.51 -12.85 -5.59
CA VAL A 289 5.35 -13.62 -6.06
C VAL A 289 5.75 -15.10 -6.24
N PRO A 290 5.17 -16.04 -5.48
CA PRO A 290 5.47 -17.46 -5.61
C PRO A 290 5.34 -17.94 -7.05
N PHE A 291 6.30 -18.75 -7.51
CA PHE A 291 6.32 -19.34 -8.85
C PHE A 291 6.45 -18.36 -10.02
N VAL A 292 6.55 -17.04 -9.76
CA VAL A 292 6.57 -16.02 -10.81
C VAL A 292 7.79 -15.10 -10.68
N PHE A 293 7.95 -14.42 -9.53
CA PHE A 293 8.93 -13.34 -9.37
C PHE A 293 9.57 -13.31 -8.00
#